data_AF-A0ABD5LDE5-F1
#
_entry.id   AF-A0ABD5LDE5-F1
#
_cell.length_a   1.000
_cell.length_b   1.000
_cell.length_c   1.000
_cell.angle_alpha   90.00
_cell.angle_beta   90.00
_cell.angle_gamma   90.00
#
_symmetry.space_group_name_H-M   'P 1'
#
loop_
_entity.id
_entity.type
_entity.pdbx_description
1 polymer ?
#
loop_
_entity_poly.entity_id
_entity_poly.type
_entity_poly.pdbx_seq_one_letter_code
_entity_poly.pdbx_strand_id
1 'polypeptide(L)' 'MSQNEQTENIQHCFAEFDGNKCAVWKDLRLKHQSENAKAHCYLPSTKVVPVIFLPGIMGSNLRSKKDKKSIWRIRT' A
#
# COMPACT_ATOMS: atom_id res chain seq x y z
N MET A 1 7.10 -40.70 -5.53
CA MET A 1 5.98 -40.56 -4.59
C MET A 1 5.34 -39.22 -4.86
N SER A 2 4.11 -39.23 -5.37
CA SER A 2 3.35 -38.04 -5.78
C SER A 2 3.00 -37.18 -4.57
N GLN A 3 3.39 -35.91 -4.61
CA GLN A 3 2.92 -34.89 -3.69
C GLN A 3 1.49 -34.50 -4.10
N ASN A 4 0.50 -35.26 -3.63
CA ASN A 4 -0.91 -34.95 -3.84
C ASN A 4 -1.38 -33.94 -2.78
N GLU A 5 -1.69 -32.73 -3.25
CA GLU A 5 -2.86 -31.89 -2.92
C GLU A 5 -3.51 -32.08 -1.54
N GLN A 6 -3.28 -31.11 -0.64
CA GLN A 6 -4.27 -30.68 0.34
C GLN A 6 -4.36 -29.15 0.31
N THR A 7 -4.73 -28.64 -0.86
CA THR A 7 -5.01 -27.23 -1.16
C THR A 7 -6.45 -26.86 -0.75
N GLU A 8 -7.04 -27.59 0.19
CA GLU A 8 -8.48 -27.57 0.38
C GLU A 8 -8.85 -26.60 1.50
N ASN A 9 -9.48 -25.50 1.08
CA ASN A 9 -10.14 -24.48 1.89
C ASN A 9 -9.25 -23.46 2.61
N ILE A 10 -8.12 -23.10 2.01
CA ILE A 10 -7.31 -21.96 2.45
C ILE A 10 -7.64 -20.73 1.59
N GLN A 11 -8.21 -19.70 2.20
CA GLN A 11 -8.44 -18.40 1.56
C GLN A 11 -7.28 -17.46 1.84
N HIS A 12 -6.65 -16.92 0.80
CA HIS A 12 -5.64 -15.87 0.94
C HIS A 12 -6.30 -14.50 0.75
N CYS A 13 -6.19 -13.63 1.77
CA CYS A 13 -6.80 -12.30 1.76
C CYS A 13 -5.72 -11.24 1.95
N PHE A 14 -5.53 -10.37 0.96
CA PHE A 14 -4.67 -9.19 1.10
C PHE A 14 -5.50 -8.02 1.59
N ALA A 15 -4.96 -7.25 2.53
CA ALA A 15 -5.66 -6.06 3.01
C ALA A 15 -5.68 -4.96 1.96
N GLU A 16 -6.79 -4.26 1.87
CA GLU A 16 -6.95 -3.01 1.13
C GLU A 16 -6.94 -1.83 2.10
N PHE A 17 -6.69 -0.63 1.61
CA PHE A 17 -6.84 0.58 2.41
C PHE A 17 -8.23 1.18 2.17
N ASP A 18 -8.95 1.46 3.26
CA ASP A 18 -10.20 2.21 3.21
C ASP A 18 -9.96 3.72 3.03
N GLY A 19 -11.04 4.51 3.00
CA GLY A 19 -10.95 5.97 2.88
C GLY A 19 -10.23 6.65 4.05
N ASN A 20 -10.15 5.99 5.20
CA ASN A 20 -9.43 6.45 6.39
C ASN A 20 -7.96 5.99 6.40
N LYS A 21 -7.51 5.33 5.32
CA LYS A 21 -6.17 4.74 5.18
C LYS A 21 -5.89 3.63 6.21
N CYS A 22 -6.95 2.99 6.71
CA CYS A 22 -6.86 1.81 7.56
C CYS A 22 -6.87 0.54 6.70
N ALA A 23 -6.07 -0.46 7.11
CA ALA A 23 -6.04 -1.75 6.43
C ALA A 23 -7.30 -2.56 6.78
N VAL A 24 -8.06 -2.98 5.76
CA VAL A 24 -9.30 -3.73 5.87
C VAL A 24 -9.29 -4.93 4.93
N TRP A 25 -9.89 -6.05 5.34
CA TRP A 25 -10.09 -7.23 4.48
C TRP A 25 -11.57 -7.32 4.10
N LYS A 26 -11.91 -6.98 2.86
CA LYS A 26 -13.30 -6.86 2.41
C LYS A 26 -13.96 -8.20 2.10
N ASP A 27 -13.19 -9.18 1.64
CA ASP A 27 -13.72 -10.45 1.12
C ASP A 27 -13.58 -11.65 2.08
N LEU A 28 -13.50 -11.40 3.39
CA LEU A 28 -13.49 -12.48 4.39
C LEU A 28 -14.85 -13.18 4.40
N ARG A 29 -14.90 -14.40 3.87
CA ARG A 29 -16.11 -15.23 3.87
C ARG A 29 -16.05 -16.22 5.03
N LEU A 30 -17.08 -16.20 5.87
CA LEU A 30 -17.28 -17.23 6.87
C LEU A 30 -17.79 -18.50 6.19
N LYS A 31 -17.25 -19.64 6.61
CA LYS A 31 -17.68 -20.96 6.14
C LYS A 31 -18.14 -21.80 7.32
N HIS A 32 -18.95 -22.80 7.03
CA HIS A 32 -19.43 -23.73 8.05
C HIS A 32 -18.25 -24.50 8.67
N GLN A 33 -18.30 -24.75 9.98
CA GLN A 33 -17.17 -25.32 10.73
C GLN A 33 -16.75 -26.71 10.22
N SER A 34 -17.68 -27.48 9.64
CA SER A 34 -17.39 -28.78 9.04
C SER A 34 -16.44 -28.72 7.85
N GLU A 35 -16.29 -27.56 7.20
CA GLU A 35 -15.43 -27.40 6.03
C GLU A 35 -13.97 -27.07 6.40
N ASN A 36 -13.65 -26.92 7.70
CA ASN A 36 -12.30 -26.61 8.20
C ASN A 36 -11.60 -25.46 7.44
N ALA A 37 -12.35 -24.44 7.03
CA ALA A 37 -11.82 -23.31 6.28
C ALA A 37 -10.78 -22.53 7.09
N LYS A 38 -9.65 -22.19 6.46
CA LYS A 38 -8.63 -21.32 7.03
C LYS A 38 -8.49 -20.08 6.16
N ALA A 39 -8.32 -18.91 6.80
CA ALA A 39 -8.04 -17.67 6.08
C ALA A 39 -6.68 -17.12 6.51
N HIS A 40 -5.77 -16.92 5.55
CA HIS A 40 -4.53 -16.19 5.77
C HIS A 40 -4.73 -14.73 5.39
N CYS A 41 -4.72 -13.87 6.41
CA CYS A 41 -4.89 -12.43 6.25
C CYS A 41 -3.51 -11.75 6.23
N TYR A 42 -3.12 -11.24 5.07
CA TYR A 42 -1.85 -10.54 4.88
C TYR A 42 -2.04 -9.03 5.12
N LEU A 43 -1.27 -8.48 6.06
CA LEU A 43 -1.12 -7.04 6.22
C LEU A 43 0.01 -6.51 5.32
N PRO A 44 -0.15 -5.31 4.75
CA PRO A 44 0.96 -4.61 4.12
C PRO A 44 2.07 -4.33 5.13
N SER A 45 3.31 -4.26 4.65
CA SER A 45 4.48 -3.95 5.47
C SER A 45 4.26 -2.66 6.28
N THR A 46 4.44 -2.74 7.59
CA THR A 46 4.38 -1.58 8.50
C THR A 46 5.62 -0.70 8.37
N LYS A 47 6.71 -1.22 7.81
CA LYS A 47 7.91 -0.43 7.50
C LYS A 47 7.65 0.40 6.25
N VAL A 48 7.64 1.72 6.44
CA VAL A 48 7.56 2.70 5.35
C VAL A 48 8.90 2.75 4.63
N VAL A 49 8.88 2.56 3.30
CA VAL A 49 10.03 2.82 2.42
C VAL A 49 9.79 4.18 1.73
N PRO A 50 10.55 5.23 2.07
CA PRO A 50 10.34 6.54 1.47
C PRO A 50 10.82 6.54 0.01
N VAL A 51 9.94 6.98 -0.89
CA VAL A 51 10.31 7.26 -2.29
C VAL A 51 10.59 8.76 -2.41
N ILE A 52 11.85 9.12 -2.69
CA ILE A 52 12.28 10.52 -2.82
C ILE A 52 12.33 10.89 -4.30
N PHE A 53 11.51 11.85 -4.71
CA PHE A 53 11.53 12.39 -6.06
C PHE A 53 12.52 13.55 -6.12
N LEU A 54 13.54 13.42 -6.99
CA LEU A 54 14.49 14.48 -7.27
C LEU A 54 14.12 15.16 -8.59
N PRO A 55 13.83 16.48 -8.59
CA PRO A 55 13.51 17.20 -9.82
C PRO A 55 14.75 17.38 -10.69
N GLY A 56 14.52 17.53 -12.00
CA GLY A 56 15.56 17.77 -12.98
C GLY A 56 15.94 19.24 -13.15
N ILE A 57 16.54 19.54 -14.31
CA ILE A 57 17.02 20.89 -14.68
C ILE A 57 15.88 21.90 -14.56
N MET A 58 16.13 22.97 -13.79
CA MET A 58 15.16 24.05 -13.50
C MET A 58 13.82 23.59 -12.88
N GLY A 59 13.72 22.35 -12.41
CA GLY A 59 12.48 21.73 -11.91
C GLY A 59 12.09 22.13 -10.49
N SER A 60 12.94 22.86 -9.77
CA SER A 60 12.69 23.34 -8.41
C SER A 60 12.32 24.82 -8.40
N ASN A 61 11.30 25.18 -7.62
CA ASN A 61 10.98 26.58 -7.38
C ASN A 61 12.08 27.27 -6.56
N LEU A 62 12.42 28.51 -6.92
CA LEU A 62 13.40 29.32 -6.21
C LEU A 62 12.72 30.55 -5.59
N ARG A 63 13.14 30.90 -4.39
CA ARG A 63 12.75 32.14 -3.71
C ARG A 63 13.97 32.82 -3.12
N SER A 64 13.88 34.13 -2.96
CA SER A 64 14.92 34.89 -2.27
C SER A 64 15.03 34.46 -0.81
N LYS A 65 16.26 34.37 -0.31
CA LYS A 65 16.50 34.02 1.10
C LYS A 65 16.13 35.17 2.05
N LYS A 66 16.28 36.44 1.60
CA LYS A 66 16.10 37.65 2.43
C LYS A 66 14.63 38.01 2.62
N ASP A 67 13.92 38.23 1.53
CA ASP A 67 12.52 38.73 1.49
C ASP A 67 11.51 37.63 1.16
N LYS A 68 11.95 36.37 0.96
CA LYS A 68 11.11 35.19 0.70
C LYS A 68 10.23 35.27 -0.56
N LYS A 69 10.40 36.32 -1.38
CA LYS A 69 9.69 36.50 -2.65
C LYS A 69 10.12 35.46 -3.67
N SER A 70 9.17 35.06 -4.51
CA SER A 70 9.40 34.12 -5.61
C SER A 70 10.39 34.72 -6.60
N ILE A 71 11.42 33.96 -6.96
CA ILE A 71 12.39 34.31 -8.02
C ILE A 71 12.15 33.44 -9.26
N TRP A 72 11.85 32.15 -9.05
CA TRP A 72 11.63 31.19 -10.14
C TRP A 72 10.49 30.25 -9.80
N ARG A 73 9.52 30.14 -10.71
CA ARG A 73 8.41 29.20 -10.64
C ARG A 73 7.98 28.84 -12.07
N ILE A 74 7.99 27.56 -12.41
CA ILE A 74 7.71 27.09 -13.79
C ILE A 74 6.30 27.48 -14.27
N ARG A 75 5.33 27.55 -13.36
CA ARG A 75 3.95 27.96 -13.67
C ARG A 75 3.65 29.24 -12.92
N THR A 76 3.37 30.31 -13.66
CA THR A 76 2.81 31.55 -13.13
C THR A 76 1.31 31.54 -13.37
#